data_AF-M8B9G9-F1
#
_entry.id   AF-M8B9G9-F1
#
_cell.length_a   1.000
_cell.length_b   1.000
_cell.length_c   1.000
_cell.angle_alpha   90.00
_cell.angle_beta   90.00
_cell.angle_gamma   90.00
#
_symmetry.space_group_name_H-M   'P 1'
#
loop_
_entity.id
_entity.type
_entity.pdbx_description
1 polymer ?
#
loop_
_entity_poly.entity_id
_entity_poly.type
_entity_poly.pdbx_seq_one_letter_code
_entity_poly.pdbx_strand_id
1 'polypeptide(L)'
;MVTCTEGIGVPRGSAMFRKALHAVAFQSKEKIAAKLDYLKNTFRWSDAQASIVVRKYPGVLRKSKESLKHRSEFFFSEVGLEPAYIAHRPTLHSYSMEGRLRPRFYVIKFLEENGLLGQYRDYYSIVMLSEKIFVEKFICPHKEAAPHLAEDYATACKGEVPTNFRFT
;
A
#
# COMPACT_ATOMS: atom_id res chain seq x y z
N MET A 1 25.82 5.60 -10.20
CA MET A 1 24.78 5.64 -9.15
C MET A 1 24.14 7.02 -9.04
N VAL A 2 24.89 8.08 -8.73
CA VAL A 2 24.39 9.47 -8.65
C VAL A 2 23.66 9.92 -9.93
N THR A 3 24.23 9.66 -11.11
CA THR A 3 23.62 9.95 -12.41
C THR A 3 22.34 9.14 -12.68
N CYS A 4 22.23 7.93 -12.13
CA CYS A 4 21.01 7.12 -12.21
C CYS A 4 19.93 7.65 -11.26
N THR A 5 20.32 8.20 -10.10
CA THR A 5 19.39 8.82 -9.15
C THR A 5 18.74 10.08 -9.71
N GLU A 6 19.52 10.88 -10.43
CA GLU A 6 19.02 12.03 -11.18
C GLU A 6 18.13 11.58 -12.35
N GLY A 7 18.52 10.51 -13.05
CA GLY A 7 17.75 9.90 -14.14
C GLY A 7 16.38 9.33 -13.74
N ILE A 8 16.16 9.02 -12.46
CA ILE A 8 14.83 8.65 -11.92
C ILE A 8 14.05 9.85 -11.36
N GLY A 9 14.53 11.08 -11.60
CA GLY A 9 13.83 12.32 -11.28
C GLY A 9 13.96 12.81 -9.83
N VAL A 10 14.92 12.28 -9.05
CA VAL A 10 15.16 12.72 -7.66
C VAL A 10 16.36 13.68 -7.59
N PRO A 11 16.16 14.97 -7.28
CA PRO A 11 17.24 15.96 -7.20
C PRO A 11 18.22 15.68 -6.04
N ARG A 12 19.51 16.03 -6.20
CA ARG A 12 20.54 15.86 -5.15
C ARG A 12 20.22 16.58 -3.84
N GLY A 13 19.62 17.77 -3.92
CA GLY A 13 19.20 18.55 -2.74
C GLY A 13 17.95 18.02 -2.02
N SER A 14 17.30 16.96 -2.52
CA SER A 14 16.10 16.41 -1.90
C SER A 14 16.44 15.54 -0.69
N ALA A 15 15.65 15.63 0.38
CA ALA A 15 15.70 14.68 1.50
C ALA A 15 15.48 13.21 1.04
N MET A 16 14.88 13.00 -0.13
CA MET A 16 14.67 11.68 -0.72
C MET A 16 15.93 11.12 -1.42
N PHE A 17 16.95 11.93 -1.68
CA PHE A 17 18.10 11.55 -2.49
C PHE A 17 18.85 10.34 -1.92
N ARG A 18 19.07 10.29 -0.60
CA ARG A 18 19.72 9.13 0.06
C ARG A 18 18.92 7.84 -0.12
N LYS A 19 17.58 7.92 -0.02
CA LYS A 19 16.69 6.77 -0.22
C LYS A 19 16.69 6.33 -1.67
N ALA A 20 16.73 7.28 -2.60
CA ALA A 20 16.80 7.03 -4.02
C ALA A 20 18.14 6.40 -4.44
N LEU A 21 19.26 6.89 -3.91
CA LEU A 21 20.58 6.31 -4.09
C LEU A 21 20.60 4.85 -3.61
N HIS A 22 20.09 4.59 -2.40
CA HIS A 22 19.98 3.24 -1.86
C HIS A 22 19.03 2.33 -2.67
N ALA A 23 18.03 2.90 -3.33
CA ALA A 23 17.12 2.16 -4.20
C ALA A 23 17.80 1.68 -5.47
N VAL A 24 18.64 2.50 -6.08
CA VAL A 24 19.33 2.19 -7.36
C VAL A 24 20.74 1.63 -7.17
N ALA A 25 21.25 1.61 -5.93
CA ALA A 25 22.57 1.09 -5.63
C ALA A 25 22.70 -0.36 -6.11
N PHE A 26 23.85 -0.67 -6.71
CA PHE A 26 24.17 -2.00 -7.25
C PHE A 26 23.23 -2.51 -8.35
N GLN A 27 22.41 -1.62 -8.95
CA GLN A 27 21.58 -1.94 -10.11
C GLN A 27 22.16 -1.30 -11.37
N SER A 28 22.13 -2.04 -12.48
CA SER A 28 22.44 -1.49 -13.80
C SER A 28 21.28 -0.61 -14.29
N LYS A 29 21.55 0.28 -15.25
CA LYS A 29 20.51 1.16 -15.81
C LYS A 29 19.40 0.34 -16.47
N GLU A 30 19.76 -0.75 -17.13
CA GLU A 30 18.87 -1.67 -17.83
C GLU A 30 17.94 -2.38 -16.82
N LYS A 31 18.47 -2.81 -15.67
CA LYS A 31 17.65 -3.41 -14.59
C LYS A 31 16.65 -2.42 -14.03
N ILE A 32 17.04 -1.15 -13.86
CA ILE A 32 16.15 -0.09 -13.38
C ILE A 32 15.06 0.20 -14.41
N ALA A 33 15.41 0.37 -15.68
CA ALA A 33 14.47 0.58 -16.77
C ALA A 33 13.46 -0.57 -16.87
N ALA A 34 13.93 -1.82 -16.90
CA ALA A 34 13.07 -2.99 -16.94
C ALA A 34 12.15 -3.10 -15.71
N LYS A 35 12.60 -2.65 -14.54
CA LYS A 35 11.76 -2.58 -13.33
C LYS A 35 10.70 -1.49 -13.44
N LEU A 36 11.04 -0.33 -14.01
CA LEU A 36 10.09 0.77 -14.25
C LEU A 36 9.01 0.36 -15.25
N ASP A 37 9.38 -0.27 -16.36
CA ASP A 37 8.41 -0.78 -17.34
C ASP A 37 7.51 -1.84 -16.73
N TYR A 38 8.08 -2.73 -15.90
CA TYR A 38 7.28 -3.68 -15.14
C TYR A 38 6.26 -2.98 -14.23
N LEU A 39 6.67 -1.97 -13.46
CA LEU A 39 5.78 -1.20 -12.60
C LEU A 39 4.66 -0.51 -13.39
N LYS A 40 4.99 0.13 -14.51
CA LYS A 40 4.01 0.77 -15.39
C LYS A 40 2.95 -0.22 -15.88
N ASN A 41 3.38 -1.38 -16.36
CA ASN A 41 2.48 -2.41 -16.85
C ASN A 41 1.63 -3.02 -15.72
N THR A 42 2.25 -3.36 -14.59
CA THR A 42 1.57 -3.98 -13.44
C THR A 42 0.53 -3.05 -12.82
N PHE A 43 0.84 -1.77 -12.66
CA PHE A 43 -0.07 -0.80 -12.03
C PHE A 43 -0.85 0.07 -13.03
N ARG A 44 -0.72 -0.20 -14.33
CA ARG A 44 -1.37 0.57 -15.42
C ARG A 44 -1.07 2.08 -15.33
N TRP A 45 0.17 2.42 -14.95
CA TRP A 45 0.60 3.79 -14.80
C TRP A 45 1.16 4.36 -16.10
N SER A 46 0.80 5.62 -16.37
CA SER A 46 1.55 6.48 -17.30
C SER A 46 2.96 6.76 -16.78
N ASP A 47 3.85 7.23 -17.66
CA ASP A 47 5.20 7.66 -17.25
C ASP A 47 5.18 8.76 -16.18
N ALA A 48 4.21 9.69 -16.27
CA ALA A 48 4.02 10.73 -15.27
C ALA A 48 3.66 10.16 -13.88
N GLN A 49 2.73 9.20 -13.85
CA GLN A 49 2.33 8.52 -12.60
C GLN A 49 3.47 7.68 -12.02
N ALA A 50 4.18 6.92 -12.84
CA ALA A 50 5.35 6.15 -12.40
C ALA A 50 6.44 7.07 -11.83
N SER A 51 6.69 8.22 -12.46
CA SER A 51 7.62 9.24 -11.98
C SER A 51 7.22 9.77 -10.60
N ILE A 52 5.94 10.06 -10.35
CA ILE A 52 5.46 10.49 -9.02
C ILE A 52 5.84 9.46 -7.95
N VAL A 53 5.57 8.18 -8.21
CA VAL A 53 5.83 7.09 -7.26
C VAL A 53 7.31 6.95 -6.98
N VAL A 54 8.15 6.89 -8.01
CA VAL A 54 9.60 6.69 -7.87
C VAL A 54 10.25 7.89 -7.19
N ARG A 55 9.79 9.11 -7.47
CA ARG A 55 10.31 10.33 -6.84
C ARG A 55 9.98 10.44 -5.37
N LYS A 56 8.78 10.01 -4.96
CA LYS A 56 8.31 10.09 -3.56
C LYS A 56 8.62 8.84 -2.74
N TYR A 57 8.75 7.69 -3.39
CA TYR A 57 9.06 6.41 -2.76
C TYR A 57 9.91 5.51 -3.67
N PRO A 58 11.20 5.82 -3.83
CA PRO A 58 12.10 5.07 -4.72
C PRO A 58 12.32 3.61 -4.28
N GLY A 59 12.03 3.30 -3.00
CA GLY A 59 12.05 1.93 -2.48
C GLY A 59 11.14 0.96 -3.22
N VAL A 60 10.16 1.45 -4.00
CA VAL A 60 9.33 0.62 -4.89
C VAL A 60 10.16 -0.20 -5.88
N LEU A 61 11.30 0.34 -6.34
CA LEU A 61 12.20 -0.33 -7.29
C LEU A 61 12.87 -1.57 -6.72
N ARG A 62 12.96 -1.67 -5.39
CA ARG A 62 13.58 -2.79 -4.68
C ARG A 62 12.63 -3.93 -4.37
N LYS A 63 11.32 -3.74 -4.57
CA LYS A 63 10.35 -4.83 -4.35
C LYS A 63 10.50 -5.91 -5.43
N SER A 64 10.30 -7.17 -5.04
CA SER A 64 10.25 -8.28 -5.99
C SER A 64 9.08 -8.08 -6.97
N LYS A 65 9.20 -8.61 -8.18
CA LYS A 65 8.12 -8.53 -9.18
C LYS A 65 6.85 -9.18 -8.66
N GLU A 66 6.97 -10.34 -8.02
CA GLU A 66 5.88 -11.08 -7.39
C GLU A 66 5.17 -10.28 -6.30
N SER A 67 5.92 -9.63 -5.39
CA SER A 67 5.33 -8.76 -4.36
C SER A 67 4.55 -7.58 -4.96
N LEU A 68 5.05 -7.01 -6.07
CA LEU A 68 4.37 -5.93 -6.77
C LEU A 68 3.09 -6.41 -7.48
N LYS A 69 3.14 -7.58 -8.11
CA LYS A 69 1.98 -8.21 -8.76
C LYS A 69 0.85 -8.47 -7.77
N HIS A 70 1.15 -9.21 -6.70
CA HIS A 70 0.16 -9.54 -5.67
C HIS A 70 -0.43 -8.28 -5.02
N ARG A 71 0.39 -7.24 -4.82
CA ARG A 71 -0.10 -5.94 -4.33
C ARG A 71 -1.02 -5.23 -5.32
N SER A 72 -0.70 -5.27 -6.61
CA SER A 72 -1.57 -4.67 -7.63
C SER A 72 -2.91 -5.39 -7.72
N GLU A 73 -2.92 -6.72 -7.62
CA GLU A 73 -4.14 -7.53 -7.60
C GLU A 73 -5.01 -7.18 -6.39
N PHE A 74 -4.42 -7.09 -5.20
CA PHE A 74 -5.13 -6.62 -4.01
C PHE A 74 -5.73 -5.21 -4.22
N PHE A 75 -4.94 -4.24 -4.69
CA PHE A 75 -5.43 -2.88 -4.85
C PHE A 75 -6.54 -2.75 -5.89
N PHE A 76 -6.45 -3.46 -7.01
CA PHE A 76 -7.45 -3.37 -8.08
C PHE A 76 -8.66 -4.25 -7.83
N SER A 77 -8.44 -5.52 -7.51
CA SER A 77 -9.50 -6.53 -7.47
C SER A 77 -10.21 -6.58 -6.12
N GLU A 78 -9.46 -6.45 -5.02
CA GLU A 78 -10.06 -6.54 -3.68
C GLU A 78 -10.54 -5.16 -3.21
N VAL A 79 -9.68 -4.14 -3.29
CA VAL A 79 -10.00 -2.80 -2.76
C VAL A 79 -10.72 -1.88 -3.77
N GLY A 80 -10.55 -2.11 -5.08
CA GLY A 80 -11.17 -1.28 -6.12
C GLY A 80 -10.52 0.09 -6.31
N LEU A 81 -9.21 0.22 -6.09
CA LEU A 81 -8.50 1.50 -6.22
C LEU A 81 -8.08 1.81 -7.65
N GLU A 82 -8.31 3.05 -8.09
CA GLU A 82 -7.87 3.52 -9.40
C GLU A 82 -6.33 3.64 -9.51
N PRO A 83 -5.72 3.33 -10.67
CA PRO A 83 -4.28 3.49 -10.90
C PRO A 83 -3.73 4.86 -10.48
N ALA A 84 -4.45 5.93 -10.85
CA ALA A 84 -4.09 7.30 -10.51
C ALA A 84 -4.13 7.55 -8.99
N TYR A 85 -5.11 6.97 -8.28
CA TYR A 85 -5.23 7.08 -6.83
C TYR A 85 -3.99 6.51 -6.14
N ILE A 86 -3.56 5.32 -6.57
CA ILE A 86 -2.41 4.60 -6.02
C ILE A 86 -1.11 5.38 -6.32
N ALA A 87 -0.95 5.88 -7.54
CA ALA A 87 0.24 6.66 -7.95
C ALA A 87 0.44 7.92 -7.09
N HIS A 88 -0.64 8.62 -6.77
CA HIS A 88 -0.59 9.85 -5.96
C HIS A 88 -0.41 9.59 -4.47
N ARG A 89 -0.47 8.32 -4.03
CA ARG A 89 -0.26 7.89 -2.62
C ARG A 89 0.85 6.83 -2.52
N PRO A 90 2.11 7.16 -2.87
CA PRO A 90 3.20 6.18 -2.94
C PRO A 90 3.50 5.49 -1.61
N THR A 91 3.15 6.12 -0.49
CA THR A 91 3.22 5.59 0.87
C THR A 91 2.41 4.30 1.07
N LEU A 92 1.36 4.05 0.27
CA LEU A 92 0.69 2.75 0.21
C LEU A 92 1.70 1.61 -0.04
N HIS A 93 2.74 1.88 -0.84
CA HIS A 93 3.76 0.88 -1.13
C HIS A 93 4.75 0.65 0.02
N SER A 94 4.75 1.51 1.03
CA SER A 94 5.62 1.35 2.20
C SER A 94 5.02 0.44 3.27
N TYR A 95 3.69 0.32 3.32
CA TYR A 95 3.01 -0.49 4.33
C TYR A 95 3.08 -2.00 4.04
N SER A 96 3.01 -2.78 5.12
CA SER A 96 2.91 -4.24 5.08
C SER A 96 1.56 -4.65 4.47
N MET A 97 1.57 -5.69 3.61
CA MET A 97 0.33 -6.24 3.06
C MET A 97 -0.46 -6.91 4.17
N GLU A 98 0.18 -7.83 4.89
CA GLU A 98 -0.42 -8.70 5.90
C GLU A 98 -0.55 -8.01 7.26
N GLY A 99 0.37 -7.10 7.59
CA GLY A 99 0.37 -6.43 8.89
C GLY A 99 -0.40 -5.11 8.93
N ARG A 100 -0.95 -4.64 7.80
CA ARG A 100 -1.66 -3.35 7.77
C ARG A 100 -2.69 -3.22 6.66
N LEU A 101 -2.30 -3.39 5.40
CA LEU A 101 -3.18 -3.06 4.27
C LEU A 101 -4.41 -3.97 4.23
N ARG A 102 -4.20 -5.29 4.25
CA ARG A 102 -5.27 -6.30 4.24
C ARG A 102 -6.10 -6.30 5.52
N PRO A 103 -5.50 -6.39 6.73
CA PRO A 103 -6.30 -6.43 7.97
C PRO A 103 -7.24 -5.23 8.10
N ARG A 104 -6.76 -4.04 7.75
CA ARG A 104 -7.59 -2.83 7.81
C ARG A 104 -8.65 -2.80 6.72
N PHE A 105 -8.35 -3.29 5.52
CA PHE A 105 -9.37 -3.47 4.50
C PHE A 105 -10.49 -4.40 4.97
N TYR A 106 -10.14 -5.55 5.56
CA TYR A 106 -11.11 -6.52 6.05
C TYR A 106 -11.98 -5.98 7.18
N VAL A 107 -11.41 -5.25 8.14
CA VAL A 107 -12.21 -4.56 9.18
C VAL A 107 -13.20 -3.60 8.54
N ILE A 108 -12.77 -2.76 7.59
CA ILE A 108 -13.67 -1.79 6.95
C ILE A 108 -14.77 -2.49 6.16
N LYS A 109 -14.44 -3.53 5.40
CA LYS A 109 -15.42 -4.30 4.64
C LYS A 109 -16.43 -5.01 5.55
N PHE A 110 -15.96 -5.63 6.64
CA PHE A 110 -16.83 -6.22 7.66
C PHE A 110 -17.78 -5.17 8.27
N LEU A 111 -17.27 -4.01 8.67
CA LEU A 111 -18.10 -2.95 9.23
C LEU A 111 -19.12 -2.42 8.21
N GLU A 112 -18.75 -2.32 6.94
CA GLU A 112 -19.65 -1.89 5.87
C GLU A 112 -20.79 -2.89 5.67
N GLU A 113 -20.49 -4.18 5.52
CA GLU A 113 -21.49 -5.24 5.33
C GLU A 113 -22.44 -5.40 6.52
N ASN A 114 -21.99 -5.06 7.73
CA ASN A 114 -22.81 -5.09 8.94
C ASN A 114 -23.51 -3.76 9.25
N GLY A 115 -23.41 -2.74 8.38
CA GLY A 115 -24.03 -1.43 8.60
C GLY A 115 -23.44 -0.64 9.78
N LEU A 116 -22.23 -1.00 10.22
CA LEU A 116 -21.50 -0.40 11.33
C LEU A 116 -20.51 0.68 10.90
N LEU A 117 -20.22 0.78 9.60
CA LEU A 117 -19.28 1.77 9.07
C LEU A 117 -19.92 3.16 8.98
N GLY A 118 -19.29 4.14 9.63
CA GLY A 118 -19.67 5.56 9.54
C GLY A 118 -19.25 6.24 8.23
N GLN A 119 -18.99 7.56 8.29
CA GLN A 119 -18.68 8.38 7.10
C GLN A 119 -17.26 8.18 6.50
N TYR A 120 -16.47 7.23 6.99
CA TYR A 120 -15.10 7.02 6.51
C TYR A 120 -15.09 6.22 5.22
N ARG A 121 -14.73 6.86 4.11
CA ARG A 121 -14.73 6.22 2.78
C ARG A 121 -13.37 6.16 2.09
N ASP A 122 -12.39 6.96 2.50
CA ASP A 122 -11.07 6.97 1.85
C ASP A 122 -10.13 5.92 2.45
N TYR A 123 -9.82 4.88 1.66
CA TYR A 123 -8.96 3.77 2.08
C TYR A 123 -7.59 4.22 2.59
N TYR A 124 -6.94 5.17 1.88
CA TYR A 124 -5.63 5.68 2.27
C TYR A 124 -5.65 6.36 3.64
N SER A 125 -6.67 7.17 3.90
CA SER A 125 -6.86 7.86 5.18
C SER A 125 -7.01 6.88 6.35
N ILE A 126 -7.53 5.68 6.10
CA ILE A 126 -7.69 4.62 7.11
C ILE A 126 -6.36 3.89 7.35
N VAL A 127 -5.67 3.48 6.28
CA VAL A 127 -4.40 2.73 6.42
C VAL A 127 -3.25 3.59 6.92
N MET A 128 -3.31 4.91 6.78
CA MET A 128 -2.27 5.81 7.31
C MET A 128 -2.38 6.05 8.83
N LEU A 129 -3.50 5.70 9.46
CA LEU A 129 -3.68 5.89 10.91
C LEU A 129 -2.66 5.10 11.71
N SER A 130 -2.26 5.62 12.87
CA SER A 130 -1.51 4.82 13.84
C SER A 130 -2.35 3.64 14.31
N GLU A 131 -1.70 2.62 14.85
CA GLU A 131 -2.40 1.44 15.35
C GLU A 131 -3.42 1.78 16.43
N LYS A 132 -2.99 2.58 17.42
CA LYS A 132 -3.84 3.10 18.48
C LYS A 132 -5.09 3.79 17.93
N ILE A 133 -4.90 4.74 17.00
CA ILE A 133 -6.02 5.52 16.45
C ILE A 133 -6.95 4.63 15.62
N PHE A 134 -6.41 3.66 14.87
CA PHE A 134 -7.23 2.72 14.10
C PHE A 134 -8.13 1.88 15.02
N VAL A 135 -7.57 1.29 16.08
CA VAL A 135 -8.32 0.49 17.06
C VAL A 135 -9.39 1.34 17.76
N GLU A 136 -9.04 2.54 18.22
CA GLU A 136 -9.98 3.45 18.90
C GLU A 136 -11.16 3.85 18.01
N LYS A 137 -10.94 4.00 16.70
CA LYS A 137 -11.98 4.47 15.75
C LYS A 137 -12.79 3.36 15.11
N PHE A 138 -12.21 2.21 14.84
CA PHE A 138 -12.82 1.16 14.00
C PHE A 138 -13.03 -0.18 14.71
N ILE A 139 -12.52 -0.35 15.93
CA ILE A 139 -12.67 -1.61 16.67
C ILE A 139 -13.40 -1.38 17.98
N CYS A 140 -12.88 -0.47 18.83
CA CYS A 140 -13.44 -0.19 20.15
C CYS A 140 -14.93 0.19 20.15
N PRO A 141 -15.45 0.98 19.18
CA PRO A 141 -16.87 1.37 19.17
C PRO A 141 -17.83 0.20 18.91
N HIS A 142 -17.34 -0.93 18.41
CA HIS A 142 -18.16 -2.05 17.95
C HIS A 142 -18.02 -3.30 18.83
N LYS A 143 -17.46 -3.19 20.05
CA LYS A 143 -17.23 -4.35 20.93
C LYS A 143 -18.50 -5.12 21.29
N GLU A 144 -19.63 -4.44 21.42
CA GLU A 144 -20.91 -5.10 21.73
C GLU A 144 -21.55 -5.74 20.47
N ALA A 145 -21.54 -5.02 19.35
CA ALA A 145 -22.15 -5.48 18.10
C ALA A 145 -21.29 -6.52 17.34
N ALA A 146 -19.97 -6.51 17.54
CA ALA A 146 -19.01 -7.38 16.89
C ALA A 146 -17.90 -7.81 17.89
N PRO A 147 -18.21 -8.68 18.86
CA PRO A 147 -17.32 -9.03 19.96
C PRO A 147 -15.98 -9.64 19.51
N HIS A 148 -15.97 -10.34 18.38
CA HIS A 148 -14.77 -10.99 17.85
C HIS A 148 -13.91 -10.10 16.94
N LEU A 149 -14.37 -8.88 16.60
CA LEU A 149 -13.69 -8.02 15.62
C LEU A 149 -12.23 -7.71 15.98
N ALA A 150 -11.94 -7.53 17.28
CA ALA A 150 -10.58 -7.28 17.75
C ALA A 150 -9.66 -8.51 17.58
N GLU A 151 -10.18 -9.70 17.85
CA GLU A 151 -9.49 -10.98 17.74
C GLU A 151 -9.26 -11.34 16.28
N ASP A 152 -10.27 -11.14 15.44
CA ASP A 152 -10.21 -11.30 13.99
C ASP A 152 -9.18 -10.37 13.38
N TYR A 153 -9.18 -9.09 13.76
CA TYR A 153 -8.17 -8.13 13.30
C TYR A 153 -6.74 -8.51 13.73
N ALA A 154 -6.56 -8.93 14.98
CA ALA A 154 -5.26 -9.37 15.48
C ALA A 154 -4.75 -10.63 14.74
N THR A 155 -5.65 -11.57 14.43
CA THR A 155 -5.38 -12.77 13.63
C THR A 155 -5.02 -12.40 12.20
N ALA A 156 -5.77 -11.46 11.60
CA ALA A 156 -5.48 -10.92 10.28
C ALA A 156 -4.10 -10.28 10.18
N CYS A 157 -3.69 -9.53 11.21
CA CYS A 157 -2.35 -8.92 11.27
C CYS A 157 -1.20 -9.93 11.30
N LYS A 158 -1.46 -11.20 11.62
CA LYS A 158 -0.49 -12.30 11.56
C LYS A 158 -0.44 -12.99 10.18
N GLY A 159 -1.29 -12.58 9.24
CA GLY A 159 -1.37 -13.11 7.88
C GLY A 159 -2.41 -14.21 7.69
N GLU A 160 -3.21 -14.51 8.70
CA GLU A 160 -4.32 -15.47 8.61
C GLU A 160 -5.60 -14.75 8.18
N VAL A 161 -6.57 -15.44 7.56
CA VAL A 161 -7.87 -14.84 7.22
C VAL A 161 -8.95 -15.42 8.13
N PRO A 162 -9.41 -14.66 9.14
CA PRO A 162 -10.48 -15.09 10.03
C PRO A 162 -11.77 -15.40 9.27
N THR A 163 -12.60 -16.29 9.82
CA THR A 163 -13.86 -16.70 9.21
C THR A 163 -14.78 -15.51 8.93
N ASN A 164 -14.86 -14.54 9.84
CA ASN A 164 -15.69 -13.34 9.69
C ASN A 164 -15.20 -12.36 8.62
N PHE A 165 -13.99 -12.55 8.09
CA PHE A 165 -13.44 -11.74 6.99
C PHE A 165 -13.49 -12.47 5.63
N ARG A 166 -14.24 -13.56 5.53
CA ARG A 166 -14.50 -14.27 4.28
C ARG A 166 -15.77 -13.73 3.65
N PHE A 167 -15.61 -12.68 2.86
CA PHE A 167 -16.70 -12.02 2.17
C PHE A 167 -17.07 -12.80 0.90
N THR A 168 -18.37 -13.01 0.66
CA THR A 168 -18.90 -13.69 -0.54
C THR A 168 -19.12 -12.75 -1.71
#